data_AF-K1SZ44-F1
#
_entry.id   AF-K1SZ44-F1
#
_cell.length_a   1.000
_cell.length_b   1.000
_cell.length_c   1.000
_cell.angle_alpha   90.00
_cell.angle_beta   90.00
_cell.angle_gamma   90.00
#
_symmetry.space_group_name_H-M   'P 1'
#
loop_
_entity.id
_entity.type
_entity.pdbx_description
1 polymer ?
#
loop_
_entity_poly.entity_id
_entity_poly.type
_entity_poly.pdbx_seq_one_letter_code
_entity_poly.pdbx_strand_id
1 'polypeptide(L)'
;MLFIKKRTYYYFEIPTSLLGRDLLIANKLQRVPAELNDAGVNRGVNYENQMVSMEWDKATGKLMFRQQRPLPLAPQTDAIFRSVKDNFISPLIAAFKIEAINQDSTALVIKVNDIYDGTETSINNVFTNINLGTSAIKNLSRILSIKSFPNNVVATSELTTKVTEGTTSVYVTVEVSSSILLLPEKPMTGRFDNQKVGYFTNPLLSFSDAQQGTDKKQY
;
A
#
# COMPACT_ATOMS: atom_id res chain seq x y z
N MET A 1 -10.42 -2.59 11.36
CA MET A 1 -10.98 -1.64 10.37
C MET A 1 -12.28 -2.23 9.86
N LEU A 2 -13.39 -1.50 9.95
CA LEU A 2 -14.71 -1.99 9.55
C LEU A 2 -15.08 -1.42 8.17
N PHE A 3 -15.84 -2.22 7.42
CA PHE A 3 -16.34 -1.86 6.10
C PHE A 3 -17.84 -1.52 6.17
N ILE A 4 -18.23 -0.39 5.60
CA ILE A 4 -19.61 0.07 5.52
C ILE A 4 -19.97 0.31 4.05
N LYS A 5 -21.05 -0.32 3.58
CA LYS A 5 -21.63 -0.06 2.25
C LYS A 5 -22.88 0.81 2.38
N LYS A 6 -22.91 1.95 1.69
CA LYS A 6 -24.12 2.79 1.57
C LYS A 6 -24.42 3.04 0.10
N ARG A 7 -25.42 2.32 -0.44
CA ARG A 7 -25.78 2.33 -1.87
C ARG A 7 -24.56 1.99 -2.75
N THR A 8 -24.02 2.99 -3.46
CA THR A 8 -22.88 2.87 -4.38
C THR A 8 -21.56 3.28 -3.73
N TYR A 9 -21.60 3.82 -2.52
CA TYR A 9 -20.43 4.31 -1.81
C TYR A 9 -19.92 3.30 -0.79
N TYR A 10 -18.61 3.17 -0.76
CA TYR A 10 -17.86 2.29 0.12
C TYR A 10 -17.09 3.16 1.12
N TYR A 11 -17.24 2.84 2.40
CA TYR A 11 -16.59 3.58 3.48
C TYR A 11 -15.79 2.63 4.37
N PHE A 12 -14.68 3.15 4.90
CA PHE A 12 -13.95 2.52 5.98
C PHE A 12 -14.13 3.29 7.27
N GLU A 13 -14.45 2.55 8.31
CA GLU A 13 -14.38 3.03 9.68
C GLU A 13 -13.04 2.58 10.28
N ILE A 14 -12.26 3.57 10.68
CA ILE A 14 -10.87 3.44 11.10
C ILE A 14 -10.78 3.84 12.57
N PRO A 15 -10.55 2.89 13.48
CA PRO A 15 -10.26 3.21 14.87
C PRO A 15 -9.03 4.10 14.97
N THR A 16 -9.07 5.12 15.81
CA THR A 16 -7.94 6.04 16.02
C THR A 16 -6.73 5.33 16.64
N SER A 17 -6.93 4.18 17.29
CA SER A 17 -5.85 3.29 17.76
C SER A 17 -5.00 2.68 16.63
N LEU A 18 -5.47 2.70 15.39
CA LEU A 18 -4.70 2.26 14.21
C LEU A 18 -3.87 3.38 13.58
N LEU A 19 -4.02 4.64 14.03
CA LEU A 19 -3.22 5.75 13.52
C LEU A 19 -1.76 5.58 13.95
N GLY A 20 -0.84 5.85 13.04
CA GLY A 20 0.60 5.65 13.24
C GLY A 20 1.05 4.17 13.28
N ARG A 21 0.13 3.22 13.14
CA ARG A 21 0.48 1.79 12.99
C ARG A 21 0.85 1.49 11.54
N ASP A 22 1.81 0.60 11.37
CA ASP A 22 2.17 0.10 10.04
C ASP A 22 1.16 -0.94 9.55
N LEU A 23 0.77 -0.78 8.30
CA LEU A 23 -0.13 -1.65 7.57
C LEU A 23 0.60 -2.14 6.32
N LEU A 24 0.35 -3.38 5.94
CA LEU A 24 0.79 -3.93 4.67
C LEU A 24 -0.37 -3.92 3.68
N ILE A 25 -0.21 -3.20 2.58
CA ILE A 25 -1.03 -3.33 1.39
C ILE A 25 -0.40 -4.39 0.51
N ALA A 26 -1.15 -5.44 0.22
CA ALA A 26 -0.75 -6.50 -0.69
C ALA A 26 -1.74 -6.60 -1.85
N ASN A 27 -1.24 -6.35 -3.05
CA ASN A 27 -2.03 -6.35 -4.27
C ASN A 27 -1.72 -7.59 -5.12
N LYS A 28 -2.77 -8.30 -5.54
CA LYS A 28 -2.66 -9.57 -6.27
C LYS A 28 -3.63 -9.64 -7.44
N LEU A 29 -3.22 -10.34 -8.49
CA LEU A 29 -4.09 -10.68 -9.62
C LEU A 29 -5.01 -11.86 -9.25
N GLN A 30 -6.31 -11.69 -9.46
CA GLN A 30 -7.32 -12.73 -9.25
C GLN A 30 -7.75 -13.37 -10.56
N ARG A 31 -7.87 -12.59 -11.63
CA ARG A 31 -8.20 -13.07 -12.97
C ARG A 31 -7.58 -12.16 -14.01
N VAL A 32 -7.10 -12.78 -15.07
CA VAL A 32 -6.41 -12.12 -16.19
C VAL A 32 -7.00 -12.64 -17.50
N PRO A 33 -6.96 -11.83 -18.58
CA PRO A 33 -7.32 -12.28 -19.90
C PRO A 33 -6.19 -13.15 -20.49
N ALA A 34 -6.48 -13.90 -21.55
CA ALA A 34 -5.57 -14.91 -22.09
C ALA A 34 -4.22 -14.30 -22.52
N GLU A 35 -4.26 -13.10 -23.12
CA GLU A 35 -3.08 -12.39 -23.63
C GLU A 35 -2.08 -12.07 -22.52
N LEU A 36 -2.57 -11.67 -21.35
CA LEU A 36 -1.73 -11.41 -20.17
C LEU A 36 -1.23 -12.71 -19.54
N ASN A 37 -2.07 -13.73 -19.50
CA ASN A 37 -1.70 -15.03 -18.95
C ASN A 37 -0.55 -15.67 -19.75
N ASP A 38 -0.63 -15.63 -21.08
CA ASP A 38 0.41 -16.12 -21.99
C ASP A 38 1.71 -15.30 -21.89
N ALA A 39 1.61 -14.01 -21.55
CA ALA A 39 2.75 -13.13 -21.26
C ALA A 39 3.34 -13.33 -19.85
N GLY A 40 2.91 -14.34 -19.09
CA GLY A 40 3.43 -14.68 -17.76
C GLY A 40 2.78 -13.91 -16.61
N VAL A 41 1.81 -13.03 -16.89
CA VAL A 41 1.03 -12.28 -15.90
C VAL A 41 -0.16 -13.14 -15.48
N ASN A 42 0.09 -14.09 -14.59
CA ASN A 42 -0.86 -15.13 -14.19
C ASN A 42 -1.71 -14.76 -12.96
N ARG A 43 -2.79 -15.51 -12.74
CA ARG A 43 -3.54 -15.48 -11.48
C ARG A 43 -2.63 -15.80 -10.28
N GLY A 44 -2.81 -15.06 -9.20
CA GLY A 44 -2.10 -15.26 -7.93
C GLY A 44 -0.81 -14.47 -7.81
N VAL A 45 -0.33 -13.87 -8.90
CA VAL A 45 0.85 -12.99 -8.89
C VAL A 45 0.60 -11.81 -7.96
N ASN A 46 1.51 -11.65 -6.99
CA ASN A 46 1.59 -10.45 -6.18
C ASN A 46 2.43 -9.42 -6.95
N TYR A 47 1.77 -8.38 -7.44
CA TYR A 47 2.42 -7.37 -8.27
C TYR A 47 2.92 -6.16 -7.47
N GLU A 48 2.44 -5.98 -6.24
CA GLU A 48 2.85 -4.85 -5.41
C GLU A 48 2.58 -5.12 -3.93
N ASN A 49 3.60 -4.86 -3.12
CA ASN A 49 3.47 -4.76 -1.66
C ASN A 49 3.94 -3.37 -1.23
N GLN A 50 3.12 -2.69 -0.44
CA GLN A 50 3.46 -1.38 0.10
C GLN A 50 3.19 -1.37 1.61
N MET A 51 4.12 -0.81 2.38
CA MET A 51 3.89 -0.53 3.78
C MET A 51 3.37 0.90 3.90
N VAL A 52 2.30 1.10 4.66
CA VAL A 52 1.71 2.42 4.87
C VAL A 52 1.36 2.63 6.34
N SER A 53 1.43 3.87 6.78
CA SER A 53 0.84 4.31 8.05
C SER A 53 -0.24 5.35 7.78
N MET A 54 -1.22 5.41 8.68
CA MET A 54 -2.33 6.37 8.61
C MET A 54 -2.06 7.53 9.57
N GLU A 55 -2.17 8.76 9.07
CA GLU A 55 -1.93 9.99 9.82
C GLU A 55 -3.15 10.89 9.74
N TRP A 56 -3.66 11.32 10.89
CA TRP A 56 -4.75 12.28 10.94
C TRP A 56 -4.20 13.70 10.96
N ASP A 57 -4.35 14.41 9.85
CA ASP A 57 -4.09 15.84 9.77
C ASP A 57 -5.33 16.61 10.25
N LYS A 58 -5.27 17.02 11.52
CA LYS A 58 -6.33 17.83 12.15
C LYS A 58 -6.43 19.24 11.57
N ALA A 59 -5.35 19.79 11.01
CA ALA A 59 -5.37 21.14 10.46
C ALA A 59 -6.18 21.20 9.15
N THR A 60 -6.05 20.17 8.31
CA THR A 60 -6.80 20.09 7.03
C THR A 60 -8.07 19.23 7.11
N GLY A 61 -8.28 18.50 8.22
CA GLY A 61 -9.43 17.61 8.39
C GLY A 61 -9.37 16.38 7.49
N LYS A 62 -8.16 15.92 7.15
CA LYS A 62 -7.93 14.79 6.23
C LYS A 62 -7.22 13.64 6.93
N LEU A 63 -7.49 12.44 6.46
CA LEU A 63 -6.70 11.26 6.79
C LEU A 63 -5.71 11.02 5.66
N MET A 64 -4.42 11.04 5.97
CA MET A 64 -3.36 10.87 4.99
C MET A 64 -2.69 9.51 5.15
N PHE A 65 -2.29 8.90 4.04
CA PHE A 65 -1.55 7.65 4.02
C PHE A 65 -0.10 7.98 3.67
N ARG A 66 0.81 7.61 4.57
CA ARG A 66 2.26 7.76 4.36
C ARG A 66 2.84 6.41 3.99
N GLN A 67 3.54 6.33 2.86
CA GLN A 67 4.23 5.12 2.44
C GLN A 67 5.51 4.95 3.28
N GLN A 68 5.55 3.93 4.12
CA GLN A 68 6.72 3.61 4.92
C GLN A 68 7.80 2.98 4.04
N ARG A 69 8.87 3.74 3.81
CA ARG A 69 10.05 3.27 3.12
C ARG A 69 11.09 2.78 4.13
N PRO A 70 11.95 1.81 3.76
CA PRO A 70 13.03 1.42 4.63
C PRO A 70 13.96 2.62 4.89
N LEU A 71 14.01 3.05 6.15
CA LEU A 71 14.88 4.14 6.59
C LEU A 71 16.20 3.59 7.11
N PRO A 72 17.28 4.39 7.09
CA PRO A 72 18.53 3.97 7.71
C PRO A 72 18.36 3.65 9.19
N LEU A 73 19.08 2.62 9.63
CA LEU A 73 19.08 2.16 11.01
C LEU A 73 20.03 3.03 11.84
N ALA A 74 19.56 3.49 12.99
CA ALA A 74 20.39 4.14 14.01
C ALA A 74 19.92 3.68 15.41
N PRO A 75 20.83 3.29 16.32
CA PRO A 75 20.46 2.98 17.70
C PRO A 75 19.85 4.21 18.39
N GLN A 76 18.75 4.04 19.13
CA GLN A 76 18.10 5.17 19.83
C GLN A 76 18.98 5.82 20.91
N THR A 77 20.00 5.10 21.38
CA THR A 77 20.99 5.57 22.35
C THR A 77 21.99 6.56 21.77
N ASP A 78 22.15 6.56 20.44
CA ASP A 78 23.19 7.31 19.76
C ASP A 78 22.67 8.71 19.43
N ALA A 79 23.52 9.72 19.56
CA ALA A 79 23.19 11.10 19.25
C ALA A 79 22.80 11.26 17.77
N ILE A 80 23.42 10.48 16.87
CA ILE A 80 23.13 10.50 15.43
C ILE A 80 21.69 10.07 15.09
N PHE A 81 21.00 9.36 15.99
CA PHE A 81 19.61 8.91 15.77
C PHE A 81 18.67 10.07 15.44
N ARG A 82 18.81 11.21 16.15
CA ARG A 82 17.97 12.39 15.92
C ARG A 82 18.21 12.96 14.52
N SER A 83 19.48 13.13 14.14
CA SER A 83 19.86 13.62 12.82
C SER A 83 19.35 12.72 11.68
N VAL A 84 19.45 11.40 11.84
CA VAL A 84 18.89 10.44 10.87
C VAL A 84 17.37 10.59 10.78
N LYS A 85 16.67 10.64 11.91
CA LYS A 85 15.22 10.80 11.94
C LYS A 85 14.74 12.12 11.32
N ASP A 86 15.48 13.22 11.52
CA ASP A 86 15.13 14.54 11.00
C ASP A 86 15.47 14.68 9.51
N ASN A 87 16.47 13.95 9.02
CA ASN A 87 16.89 14.01 7.62
C ASN A 87 16.02 13.16 6.68
N PHE A 88 15.52 12.01 7.14
CA PHE A 88 14.77 11.09 6.29
C PHE A 88 13.27 11.13 6.58
N ILE A 89 12.47 11.31 5.52
CA ILE A 89 11.01 11.31 5.61
C ILE A 89 10.38 10.39 4.56
N SER A 90 9.38 9.64 4.99
CA SER A 90 8.52 8.80 4.14
C SER A 90 7.46 9.65 3.43
N PRO A 91 7.16 9.45 2.13
CA PRO A 91 6.24 10.32 1.40
C PRO A 91 4.76 10.03 1.70
N LEU A 92 3.92 11.06 1.57
CA LEU A 92 2.46 10.90 1.53
C LEU A 92 2.04 10.42 0.14
N ILE A 93 1.18 9.40 0.08
CA ILE A 93 0.73 8.78 -1.18
C ILE A 93 -0.77 8.94 -1.45
N ALA A 94 -1.57 9.14 -0.41
CA ALA A 94 -3.01 9.37 -0.55
C ALA A 94 -3.52 10.28 0.58
N ALA A 95 -4.61 11.00 0.31
CA ALA A 95 -5.28 11.84 1.29
C ALA A 95 -6.79 11.75 1.11
N PHE A 96 -7.47 11.31 2.16
CA PHE A 96 -8.91 11.11 2.19
C PHE A 96 -9.58 12.20 3.00
N LYS A 97 -10.71 12.70 2.49
CA LYS A 97 -11.61 13.52 3.30
C LYS A 97 -12.25 12.65 4.39
N ILE A 98 -12.25 13.14 5.62
CA ILE A 98 -12.99 12.52 6.73
C ILE A 98 -14.45 12.94 6.60
N GLU A 99 -15.35 11.97 6.41
CA GLU A 99 -16.78 12.20 6.22
C GLU A 99 -17.54 12.26 7.54
N ALA A 100 -17.07 11.52 8.54
CA ALA A 100 -17.62 11.56 9.89
C ALA A 100 -16.56 11.15 10.93
N ILE A 101 -16.77 11.64 12.14
CA ILE A 101 -16.04 11.23 13.35
C ILE A 101 -17.12 10.79 14.33
N ASN A 102 -16.91 9.66 15.01
CA ASN A 102 -17.87 9.22 16.02
C ASN A 102 -17.86 10.17 17.24
N GLN A 103 -18.92 10.13 18.05
CA GLN A 103 -19.11 11.06 19.17
C GLN A 103 -17.94 11.05 20.17
N ASP A 104 -17.35 9.88 20.40
CA ASP A 104 -16.22 9.72 21.32
C ASP A 104 -14.85 9.95 20.66
N SER A 105 -14.80 10.34 19.37
CA SER A 105 -13.58 10.52 18.58
C SER A 105 -12.63 9.32 18.55
N THR A 106 -13.15 8.11 18.74
CA THR A 106 -12.41 6.85 18.69
C THR A 106 -12.37 6.22 17.31
N ALA A 107 -13.15 6.72 16.33
CA ALA A 107 -13.18 6.22 14.97
C ALA A 107 -13.44 7.33 13.93
N LEU A 108 -12.78 7.19 12.78
CA LEU A 108 -12.88 8.07 11.62
C LEU A 108 -13.54 7.32 10.46
N VAL A 109 -14.43 7.98 9.73
CA VAL A 109 -15.08 7.40 8.54
C VAL A 109 -14.55 8.09 7.28
N ILE A 110 -13.99 7.31 6.36
CA ILE A 110 -13.50 7.79 5.07
C ILE A 110 -14.21 7.09 3.91
N LYS A 111 -14.37 7.78 2.78
CA LYS A 111 -14.84 7.18 1.53
C LYS A 111 -13.65 6.60 0.75
N VAL A 112 -13.79 5.39 0.23
CA VAL A 112 -12.68 4.63 -0.38
C VAL A 112 -12.94 4.15 -1.81
N ASN A 113 -13.98 4.65 -2.46
CA ASN A 113 -14.27 4.28 -3.84
C ASN A 113 -13.08 4.54 -4.77
N ASP A 114 -12.47 5.73 -4.64
CA ASP A 114 -11.54 6.25 -5.64
C ASP A 114 -10.22 5.43 -5.73
N ILE A 115 -9.85 4.71 -4.67
CA ILE A 115 -8.67 3.82 -4.66
C ILE A 115 -8.94 2.42 -5.24
N TYR A 116 -10.20 2.07 -5.47
CA TYR A 116 -10.60 0.74 -5.93
C TYR A 116 -11.40 0.75 -7.23
N ASP A 117 -11.87 1.91 -7.71
CA ASP A 117 -12.61 2.05 -8.96
C ASP A 117 -11.73 2.51 -10.13
N GLY A 118 -10.41 2.64 -9.93
CA GLY A 118 -9.46 3.06 -10.95
C GLY A 118 -9.31 4.58 -11.09
N THR A 119 -9.89 5.38 -10.19
CA THR A 119 -9.68 6.85 -10.16
C THR A 119 -8.28 7.22 -9.72
N GLU A 120 -7.79 6.58 -8.66
CA GLU A 120 -6.45 6.78 -8.13
C GLU A 120 -5.58 5.55 -8.34
N THR A 121 -4.29 5.80 -8.57
CA THR A 121 -3.25 4.77 -8.72
C THR A 121 -2.30 4.75 -7.52
N SER A 122 -2.58 5.51 -6.46
CA SER A 122 -1.73 5.62 -5.26
C SER A 122 -1.54 4.28 -4.54
N ILE A 123 -2.64 3.52 -4.41
CA ILE A 123 -2.69 2.23 -3.68
C ILE A 123 -2.80 1.05 -4.64
N ASN A 124 -3.38 1.24 -5.83
CA ASN A 124 -3.64 0.17 -6.78
C ASN A 124 -3.28 0.59 -8.21
N ASN A 125 -1.99 0.46 -8.56
CA ASN A 125 -1.48 0.76 -9.90
C ASN A 125 -1.19 -0.51 -10.71
N VAL A 126 -2.18 -1.39 -10.86
CA VAL A 126 -1.97 -2.71 -11.50
C VAL A 126 -1.29 -2.59 -12.87
N PHE A 127 -1.79 -1.72 -13.75
CA PHE A 127 -1.36 -1.65 -15.14
C PHE A 127 0.06 -1.13 -15.33
N THR A 128 0.54 -0.25 -14.44
CA THR A 128 1.96 0.13 -14.43
C THR A 128 2.83 -1.01 -13.90
N ASN A 129 2.40 -1.68 -12.82
CA ASN A 129 3.17 -2.75 -12.16
C ASN A 129 3.26 -4.04 -12.99
N ILE A 130 2.34 -4.28 -13.93
CA ILE A 130 2.43 -5.37 -14.91
C ILE A 130 3.07 -4.93 -16.23
N ASN A 131 3.79 -3.80 -16.24
CA ASN A 131 4.54 -3.26 -17.38
C ASN A 131 3.71 -2.83 -18.60
N LEU A 132 2.41 -2.56 -18.46
CA LEU A 132 1.61 -1.98 -19.55
C LEU A 132 1.74 -0.45 -19.64
N GLY A 133 2.19 0.22 -18.58
CA GLY A 133 2.44 1.67 -18.57
C GLY A 133 1.19 2.54 -18.76
N THR A 134 -0.01 1.96 -18.60
CA THR A 134 -1.30 2.65 -18.75
C THR A 134 -2.01 2.78 -17.40
N SER A 135 -3.12 3.53 -17.37
CA SER A 135 -3.95 3.72 -16.17
C SER A 135 -5.35 3.17 -16.37
N ALA A 136 -5.99 2.77 -15.28
CA ALA A 136 -7.36 2.27 -15.32
C ALA A 136 -8.34 3.34 -15.82
N ILE A 137 -9.35 2.91 -16.57
CA ILE A 137 -10.43 3.77 -17.05
C ILE A 137 -11.59 3.61 -16.08
N LYS A 138 -11.85 4.63 -15.26
CA LYS A 138 -12.91 4.64 -14.22
C LYS A 138 -14.27 4.15 -14.73
N ASN A 139 -14.71 4.62 -15.89
CA ASN A 139 -16.04 4.28 -16.44
C ASN A 139 -16.16 2.82 -16.89
N LEU A 140 -15.04 2.12 -17.10
CA LEU A 140 -14.98 0.71 -17.47
C LEU A 140 -14.50 -0.17 -16.31
N SER A 141 -14.40 0.41 -15.11
CA SER A 141 -13.87 -0.23 -13.92
C SER A 141 -14.91 -0.21 -12.81
N ARG A 142 -14.89 -1.23 -11.95
CA ARG A 142 -15.86 -1.37 -10.86
C ARG A 142 -15.32 -2.15 -9.68
N ILE A 143 -15.82 -1.83 -8.51
CA ILE A 143 -15.59 -2.57 -7.27
C ILE A 143 -16.57 -3.74 -7.24
N LEU A 144 -16.04 -4.97 -7.21
CA LEU A 144 -16.85 -6.19 -7.16
C LEU A 144 -17.31 -6.48 -5.74
N SER A 145 -16.38 -6.44 -4.78
CA SER A 145 -16.70 -6.70 -3.37
C SER A 145 -15.65 -6.11 -2.43
N ILE A 146 -16.06 -5.81 -1.20
CA ILE A 146 -15.16 -5.50 -0.10
C ILE A 146 -15.56 -6.36 1.09
N LYS A 147 -14.59 -7.02 1.71
CA LYS A 147 -14.78 -7.87 2.87
C LYS A 147 -13.84 -7.43 3.98
N SER A 148 -14.37 -7.31 5.19
CA SER A 148 -13.59 -7.04 6.40
C SER A 148 -13.47 -8.31 7.22
N PHE A 149 -12.27 -8.56 7.74
CA PHE A 149 -11.91 -9.64 8.65
C PHE A 149 -11.24 -9.02 9.88
N PRO A 150 -11.02 -9.78 10.98
CA PRO A 150 -10.48 -9.21 12.22
C PRO A 150 -9.19 -8.40 12.04
N ASN A 151 -8.25 -8.89 11.22
CA ASN A 151 -6.93 -8.27 11.05
C ASN A 151 -6.66 -7.69 9.65
N ASN A 152 -7.58 -7.85 8.70
CA ASN A 152 -7.40 -7.35 7.34
C ASN A 152 -8.71 -6.99 6.65
N VAL A 153 -8.60 -6.11 5.66
CA VAL A 153 -9.70 -5.76 4.75
C VAL A 153 -9.25 -6.08 3.33
N VAL A 154 -10.10 -6.76 2.57
CA VAL A 154 -9.81 -7.15 1.18
C VAL A 154 -10.86 -6.55 0.27
N ALA A 155 -10.41 -5.76 -0.71
CA ALA A 155 -11.23 -5.23 -1.79
C ALA A 155 -10.88 -5.96 -3.10
N THR A 156 -11.91 -6.42 -3.81
CA THR A 156 -11.77 -7.01 -5.14
C THR A 156 -12.39 -6.05 -6.16
N SER A 157 -11.61 -5.72 -7.19
CA SER A 157 -12.01 -4.80 -8.26
C SER A 157 -11.76 -5.42 -9.62
N GLU A 158 -12.63 -5.08 -10.57
CA GLU A 158 -12.44 -5.34 -11.99
C GLU A 158 -12.03 -4.01 -12.64
N LEU A 159 -10.80 -3.96 -13.16
CA LEU A 159 -10.21 -2.76 -13.73
C LEU A 159 -9.95 -2.98 -15.22
N THR A 160 -10.24 -1.97 -16.02
CA THR A 160 -10.04 -1.99 -17.47
C THR A 160 -9.10 -0.88 -17.88
N THR A 161 -8.14 -1.19 -18.75
CA THR A 161 -7.28 -0.19 -19.43
C THR A 161 -7.40 -0.32 -20.94
N LYS A 162 -6.89 0.70 -21.64
CA LYS A 162 -6.73 0.69 -23.10
C LYS A 162 -5.24 0.76 -23.40
N VAL A 163 -4.72 -0.28 -24.05
CA VAL A 163 -3.34 -0.34 -24.52
C VAL A 163 -3.33 0.03 -26.01
N THR A 164 -2.41 0.89 -26.42
CA THR A 164 -2.24 1.27 -27.83
C THR A 164 -0.87 0.82 -28.29
N GLU A 165 -0.84 -0.04 -29.30
CA GLU A 165 0.38 -0.52 -29.94
C GLU A 165 0.33 -0.15 -31.42
N GLY A 166 1.22 0.76 -31.83
CA GLY A 166 1.19 1.36 -33.16
C GLY A 166 -0.13 2.09 -33.43
N THR A 167 -0.91 1.59 -34.39
CA THR A 167 -2.22 2.15 -34.79
C THR A 167 -3.41 1.42 -34.15
N THR A 168 -3.17 0.30 -33.46
CA THR A 168 -4.24 -0.53 -32.89
C THR A 168 -4.38 -0.27 -31.40
N SER A 169 -5.61 -0.14 -30.93
CA SER A 169 -5.91 -0.09 -29.50
C SER A 169 -6.73 -1.28 -29.06
N VAL A 170 -6.33 -1.91 -27.96
CA VAL A 170 -7.00 -3.06 -27.37
C VAL A 170 -7.38 -2.74 -25.93
N TYR A 171 -8.58 -3.17 -25.52
CA TYR A 171 -9.00 -3.07 -24.12
C TYR A 171 -8.58 -4.31 -23.36
N VAL A 172 -7.97 -4.12 -22.19
CA VAL A 172 -7.48 -5.19 -21.33
C VAL A 172 -8.16 -5.05 -19.98
N THR A 173 -8.83 -6.11 -19.53
CA THR A 173 -9.57 -6.13 -18.25
C THR A 173 -8.94 -7.15 -17.31
N VAL A 174 -8.68 -6.76 -16.07
CA VAL A 174 -8.12 -7.63 -15.02
C VAL A 174 -8.97 -7.57 -13.76
N GLU A 175 -9.07 -8.68 -13.04
CA GLU A 175 -9.60 -8.69 -11.67
C GLU A 175 -8.43 -8.69 -10.69
N VAL A 176 -8.45 -7.75 -9.76
CA VAL A 176 -7.40 -7.55 -8.74
C VAL A 176 -8.00 -7.63 -7.34
N SER A 177 -7.20 -8.11 -6.41
CA SER A 177 -7.49 -8.01 -4.97
C SER A 177 -6.44 -7.15 -4.29
N SER A 178 -6.88 -6.13 -3.56
CA SER A 178 -6.06 -5.31 -2.68
C SER A 178 -6.40 -5.63 -1.23
N SER A 179 -5.43 -6.10 -0.46
CA SER A 179 -5.58 -6.45 0.94
C SER A 179 -4.80 -5.48 1.83
N ILE A 180 -5.48 -4.80 2.74
CA ILE A 180 -4.86 -4.02 3.81
C ILE A 180 -4.78 -4.91 5.05
N LEU A 181 -3.58 -5.26 5.48
CA LEU A 181 -3.29 -6.11 6.63
C LEU A 181 -2.64 -5.28 7.74
N LEU A 182 -3.14 -5.42 8.97
CA LEU A 182 -2.52 -4.82 10.14
C LEU A 182 -1.25 -5.61 10.53
N LEU A 183 -0.10 -4.92 10.59
CA LEU A 183 1.14 -5.55 11.04
C LEU A 183 1.19 -5.68 12.57
N PRO A 184 1.97 -6.65 13.09
CA PRO A 184 2.17 -6.82 14.52
C PRO A 184 2.70 -5.54 15.19
N GLU A 185 2.32 -5.32 16.46
CA GLU A 185 2.79 -4.17 17.25
C GLU A 185 4.30 -4.15 17.44
N LYS A 186 4.86 -5.33 17.65
CA LYS A 186 6.30 -5.52 17.78
C LYS A 186 6.81 -5.92 16.40
N PRO A 187 7.69 -5.12 15.77
CA PRO A 187 8.29 -5.47 14.50
C PRO A 187 8.89 -6.87 14.54
N MET A 188 8.64 -7.66 13.50
CA MET A 188 9.25 -8.98 13.39
C MET A 188 10.76 -8.83 13.28
N THR A 189 11.49 -9.74 13.91
CA THR A 189 12.96 -9.75 13.82
C THR A 189 13.36 -10.06 12.38
N GLY A 190 14.10 -9.12 11.77
CA GLY A 190 14.69 -9.33 10.45
C GLY A 190 15.63 -10.52 10.48
N ARG A 191 15.58 -11.35 9.43
CA ARG A 191 16.57 -12.40 9.20
C ARG A 191 17.82 -11.73 8.64
N PHE A 192 19.02 -12.13 9.05
CA PHE A 192 20.23 -11.70 8.35
C PHE A 192 20.40 -12.45 7.04
N ASP A 193 21.04 -11.81 6.07
CA ASP A 193 21.46 -12.51 4.86
C ASP A 193 22.29 -13.75 5.21
N ASN A 194 22.02 -14.84 4.49
CA ASN A 194 22.77 -16.06 4.59
C ASN A 194 22.86 -16.67 3.20
N GLN A 195 24.08 -16.68 2.64
CA GLN A 195 24.36 -17.19 1.30
C GLN A 195 23.94 -18.65 1.07
N LYS A 196 23.78 -19.45 2.14
CA LYS A 196 23.30 -20.83 2.04
C LYS A 196 21.79 -20.93 1.79
N VAL A 197 21.06 -19.84 2.04
CA VAL A 197 19.60 -19.77 1.93
C VAL A 197 19.27 -18.59 1.02
N GLY A 198 19.18 -18.88 -0.29
CA GLY A 198 18.98 -17.92 -1.38
C GLY A 198 17.61 -17.24 -1.40
N TYR A 199 17.23 -16.59 -0.31
CA TYR A 199 16.12 -15.65 -0.25
C TYR A 199 16.58 -14.25 -0.67
N PHE A 200 15.64 -13.43 -1.11
CA PHE A 200 15.87 -12.01 -1.41
C PHE A 200 16.31 -11.25 -0.16
N THR A 201 17.22 -10.29 -0.34
CA THR A 201 17.73 -9.44 0.74
C THR A 201 17.48 -7.97 0.46
N ASN A 202 17.33 -7.18 1.53
CA ASN A 202 17.20 -5.73 1.48
C ASN A 202 18.39 -5.08 2.20
N PRO A 203 19.28 -4.36 1.48
CA PRO A 203 20.36 -3.62 2.11
C PRO A 203 19.83 -2.38 2.82
N LEU A 204 20.21 -2.21 4.08
CA LEU A 204 19.93 -1.04 4.90
C LEU A 204 21.23 -0.35 5.31
N LEU A 205 21.25 0.97 5.22
CA LEU A 205 22.33 1.78 5.78
C LEU A 205 22.22 1.78 7.31
N SER A 206 23.36 1.68 8.00
CA SER A 206 23.46 1.71 9.45
C SER A 206 24.36 2.87 9.87
N PHE A 207 23.88 3.70 10.79
CA PHE A 207 24.61 4.78 11.43
C PHE A 207 24.79 4.47 12.92
N SER A 208 25.93 4.84 13.48
CA SER A 208 26.18 4.84 14.93
C SER A 208 27.26 5.85 15.28
N ASP A 209 27.28 6.29 16.54
CA ASP A 209 28.26 7.27 17.01
C ASP A 209 29.69 6.71 17.05
N ALA A 210 29.83 5.39 17.20
CA ALA A 210 31.12 4.70 17.28
C ALA A 210 31.74 4.37 15.91
N GLN A 211 31.04 4.67 14.80
CA GLN A 211 31.48 4.35 13.45
C GLN A 211 32.23 5.53 12.79
N GLN A 212 33.38 5.24 12.16
CA GLN A 212 34.10 6.22 11.31
C GLN A 212 33.51 6.35 9.89
N GLY A 213 32.64 5.43 9.47
CA GLY A 213 32.01 5.40 8.15
C GLY A 213 30.68 4.62 8.16
N THR A 214 29.85 4.83 7.14
CA THR A 214 28.52 4.20 7.08
C THR A 214 28.61 2.72 6.70
N ASP A 215 28.03 1.85 7.52
CA ASP A 215 27.97 0.41 7.25
C ASP A 215 26.67 0.04 6.51
N LYS A 216 26.73 -1.01 5.68
CA LYS A 216 25.57 -1.62 5.04
C LYS A 216 25.25 -2.95 5.73
N LYS A 217 24.04 -3.09 6.26
CA LYS A 217 23.51 -4.35 6.81
C LYS A 217 22.51 -4.94 5.82
N GLN A 218 22.64 -6.25 5.52
CA GLN A 218 21.69 -6.95 4.64
C GLN A 218 20.81 -7.89 5.46
N TYR A 219 19.50 -7.77 5.25
CA TYR A 219 18.47 -8.61 5.86
C TYR A 219 17.71 -9.39 4.80
#